data_AF-A0A6J6KVB3-F1
#
_entry.id   AF-A0A6J6KVB3-F1
#
_cell.length_a   1.000
_cell.length_b   1.000
_cell.length_c   1.000
_cell.angle_alpha   90.00
_cell.angle_beta   90.00
_cell.angle_gamma   90.00
#
_symmetry.space_group_name_H-M   'P 1'
#
loop_
_entity.id
_entity.type
_entity.pdbx_description
1 polymer ?
#
loop_
_entity_poly.entity_id
_entity_poly.type
_entity_poly.pdbx_seq_one_letter_code
_entity_poly.pdbx_strand_id
1 'polypeptide(L)'
;MSSKKTSPKSSAMSTAHKKALANGRNEGRIIREYLEIVEATKPKRGRRRTPESIARRLAVINNELKTADAVTKVRLIQERLNLRRELSGMKSKTEIATAELQFVKVARSFSKRNDITYDAWREFGVTPTVLKKAGIEKD
;
A
#
# COMPACT_ATOMS: atom_id res chain seq x y z
N MET A 1 59.52 22.05 -13.57
CA MET A 1 59.25 20.93 -12.65
C MET A 1 57.76 20.88 -12.38
N SER A 2 57.05 19.96 -13.01
CA SER A 2 55.58 19.85 -12.93
C SER A 2 55.17 19.05 -11.70
N SER A 3 54.65 19.72 -10.68
CA SER A 3 54.09 19.07 -9.49
C SER A 3 52.71 18.49 -9.81
N LYS A 4 52.68 17.16 -9.96
CA LYS A 4 51.48 16.35 -10.24
C LYS A 4 50.51 16.42 -9.06
N LYS A 5 49.39 17.14 -9.20
CA LYS A 5 48.28 17.11 -8.23
C LYS A 5 47.65 15.71 -8.24
N THR A 6 47.82 14.97 -7.15
CA THR A 6 47.13 13.70 -6.90
C THR A 6 45.66 13.98 -6.62
N SER A 7 44.78 13.57 -7.52
CA SER A 7 43.33 13.58 -7.29
C SER A 7 42.96 12.50 -6.25
N PRO A 8 42.05 12.80 -5.29
CA PRO A 8 41.63 11.81 -4.31
C PRO A 8 40.84 10.70 -5.01
N LYS A 9 41.23 9.45 -4.81
CA LYS A 9 40.47 8.26 -5.23
C LYS A 9 39.04 8.38 -4.68
N SER A 10 38.04 8.42 -5.56
CA SER A 10 36.67 8.20 -5.15
C SER A 10 36.61 6.85 -4.42
N SER A 11 36.22 6.86 -3.15
CA SER A 11 36.10 5.65 -2.36
C SER A 11 34.99 4.81 -2.98
N ALA A 12 35.39 3.79 -3.75
CA ALA A 12 34.47 2.77 -4.24
C ALA A 12 33.67 2.25 -3.04
N MET A 13 32.37 2.52 -3.03
CA MET A 13 31.47 2.19 -1.91
C MET A 13 31.74 0.76 -1.41
N SER A 14 32.09 0.62 -0.13
CA SER A 14 32.33 -0.68 0.50
C SER A 14 31.13 -1.60 0.29
N THR A 15 31.38 -2.89 0.11
CA THR A 15 30.34 -3.92 -0.09
C THR A 15 29.30 -3.91 1.04
N ALA A 16 29.73 -3.62 2.27
CA ALA A 16 28.85 -3.46 3.43
C ALA A 16 27.89 -2.26 3.28
N HIS A 17 28.40 -1.12 2.80
CA HIS A 17 27.60 0.09 2.58
C HIS A 17 26.61 -0.09 1.42
N LYS A 18 27.03 -0.77 0.34
CA LYS A 18 26.13 -1.13 -0.77
C LYS A 18 24.98 -2.04 -0.31
N LYS A 19 25.26 -3.03 0.54
CA LYS A 19 24.25 -3.92 1.12
C LYS A 19 23.29 -3.15 2.05
N ALA A 20 23.80 -2.26 2.89
CA ALA A 20 22.98 -1.41 3.76
C ALA A 20 22.03 -0.50 2.96
N LEU A 21 22.50 0.12 1.88
CA LEU A 21 21.68 0.92 0.96
C LEU A 21 20.60 0.08 0.27
N ALA A 22 20.95 -1.12 -0.22
CA ALA A 22 20.00 -2.02 -0.87
C ALA A 22 18.90 -2.46 0.10
N ASN A 23 19.28 -2.80 1.34
CA ASN A 23 18.33 -3.16 2.39
C ASN A 23 17.40 -1.99 2.73
N GLY A 24 17.94 -0.78 2.92
CA GLY A 24 17.13 0.41 3.19
C GLY A 24 16.13 0.74 2.07
N ARG A 25 16.53 0.58 0.80
CA ARG A 25 15.62 0.75 -0.36
C ARG A 25 14.51 -0.29 -0.38
N ASN A 26 14.84 -1.55 -0.10
CA ASN A 26 13.86 -2.63 -0.07
C ASN A 26 12.84 -2.44 1.07
N GLU A 27 13.33 -2.14 2.28
CA GLU A 27 12.47 -1.85 3.43
C GLU A 27 11.57 -0.65 3.15
N GLY A 28 12.11 0.46 2.62
CA GLY A 28 11.32 1.63 2.26
C GLY A 28 10.23 1.34 1.23
N ARG A 29 10.51 0.47 0.24
CA ARG A 29 9.51 0.03 -0.74
C ARG A 29 8.37 -0.75 -0.07
N ILE A 30 8.70 -1.73 0.78
CA ILE A 30 7.72 -2.57 1.48
C ILE A 30 6.85 -1.73 2.40
N ILE A 31 7.46 -0.82 3.18
CA ILE A 31 6.74 0.10 4.06
C ILE A 31 5.76 0.94 3.25
N ARG A 32 6.23 1.59 2.18
CA ARG A 32 5.36 2.41 1.32
C ARG A 32 4.19 1.62 0.77
N GLU A 33 4.43 0.44 0.22
CA GLU A 33 3.39 -0.40 -0.38
C GLU A 33 2.29 -0.77 0.63
N TYR A 34 2.67 -1.09 1.87
CA TYR A 34 1.69 -1.37 2.92
C TYR A 34 0.95 -0.11 3.38
N LEU A 35 1.64 1.03 3.53
CA LEU A 35 1.00 2.27 3.94
C LEU A 35 0.00 2.80 2.90
N GLU A 36 0.29 2.65 1.60
CA GLU A 36 -0.66 2.95 0.52
C GLU A 36 -1.94 2.11 0.64
N ILE A 37 -1.82 0.83 1.06
CA ILE A 37 -2.99 -0.03 1.31
C ILE A 37 -3.76 0.47 2.53
N VAL A 38 -3.06 0.79 3.62
CA VAL A 38 -3.69 1.33 4.83
C VAL A 38 -4.45 2.61 4.48
N GLU A 39 -3.85 3.52 3.72
CA GLU A 39 -4.49 4.75 3.27
C GLU A 39 -5.68 4.50 2.35
N ALA A 40 -5.55 3.62 1.35
CA ALA A 40 -6.64 3.26 0.44
C ALA A 40 -7.83 2.60 1.16
N THR A 41 -7.56 1.93 2.28
CA THR A 41 -8.60 1.27 3.08
C THR A 41 -9.21 2.18 4.16
N LYS A 42 -8.64 3.36 4.45
CA LYS A 42 -9.23 4.29 5.44
C LYS A 42 -10.68 4.62 5.09
N PRO A 43 -11.63 4.53 6.04
CA PRO A 43 -13.01 4.90 5.78
C PRO A 43 -13.10 6.39 5.47
N LYS A 44 -13.50 6.75 4.24
CA LYS A 44 -13.91 8.11 3.88
C LYS A 44 -15.32 8.37 4.42
N ARG A 45 -15.68 9.64 4.71
CA ARG A 45 -17.02 10.03 5.21
C ARG A 45 -18.13 9.36 4.38
N GLY A 46 -19.01 8.59 5.03
CA GLY A 46 -20.09 7.82 4.41
C GLY A 46 -19.97 6.30 4.59
N ARG A 47 -20.89 5.54 4.00
CA ARG A 47 -20.86 4.06 4.01
C ARG A 47 -19.72 3.57 3.12
N ARG A 48 -18.83 2.73 3.65
CA ARG A 48 -17.74 2.11 2.88
C ARG A 48 -18.30 1.41 1.64
N ARG A 49 -17.82 1.80 0.45
CA ARG A 49 -17.98 0.99 -0.77
C ARG A 49 -16.95 -0.13 -0.71
N THR A 50 -17.43 -1.36 -0.50
CA THR A 50 -16.61 -2.57 -0.44
C THR A 50 -16.69 -3.35 -1.76
N PRO A 51 -15.69 -4.19 -2.09
CA PRO A 51 -15.78 -5.09 -3.25
C PRO A 51 -17.08 -5.91 -3.26
N GLU A 52 -17.51 -6.38 -2.08
CA GLU A 52 -18.75 -7.14 -1.89
C GLU A 52 -20.00 -6.29 -2.17
N SER A 53 -20.02 -5.01 -1.78
CA SER A 53 -21.12 -4.10 -2.11
C SER A 53 -21.19 -3.78 -3.60
N ILE A 54 -20.02 -3.63 -4.25
CA ILE A 54 -19.91 -3.40 -5.70
C ILE A 54 -20.38 -4.62 -6.47
N ALA A 55 -19.94 -5.82 -6.08
CA ALA A 55 -20.38 -7.08 -6.68
C ALA A 55 -21.91 -7.25 -6.60
N ARG A 56 -22.52 -6.92 -5.44
CA ARG A 56 -23.98 -6.90 -5.29
C ARG A 56 -24.65 -5.91 -6.24
N ARG A 57 -24.15 -4.68 -6.35
CA ARG A 57 -24.73 -3.69 -7.27
C ARG A 57 -24.58 -4.11 -8.73
N LEU A 58 -23.45 -4.70 -9.12
CA LEU A 58 -23.24 -5.26 -10.46
C LEU A 58 -24.26 -6.36 -10.79
N ALA A 59 -24.57 -7.24 -9.83
CA ALA A 59 -25.59 -8.27 -10.01
C ALA A 59 -26.98 -7.68 -10.22
N VAL A 60 -27.34 -6.63 -9.45
CA VAL A 60 -28.60 -5.89 -9.61
C VAL A 60 -28.67 -5.23 -11.00
N ILE A 61 -27.62 -4.50 -11.41
CA ILE A 61 -27.55 -3.85 -12.73
C ILE A 61 -27.74 -4.87 -13.87
N ASN A 62 -27.13 -6.05 -13.75
CA ASN A 62 -27.28 -7.10 -14.77
C ASN A 62 -28.74 -7.59 -14.91
N ASN A 63 -29.52 -7.55 -13.84
CA ASN A 63 -30.94 -7.87 -13.89
C ASN A 63 -31.78 -6.70 -14.44
N GLU A 64 -31.53 -5.47 -13.98
CA GLU A 64 -32.20 -4.26 -14.47
C GLU A 64 -32.00 -4.05 -15.99
N LEU A 65 -30.82 -4.38 -16.51
CA LEU A 65 -30.50 -4.29 -17.95
C LEU A 65 -31.39 -5.17 -18.84
N LYS A 66 -31.99 -6.25 -18.32
CA LYS A 66 -32.83 -7.17 -19.12
C LYS A 66 -34.14 -6.52 -19.55
N THR A 67 -34.69 -5.65 -18.70
CA THR A 67 -36.02 -5.05 -18.89
C THR A 67 -35.99 -3.54 -19.07
N ALA A 68 -34.82 -2.90 -18.92
CA ALA A 68 -34.68 -1.45 -19.05
C ALA A 68 -34.94 -0.92 -20.48
N ASP A 69 -35.48 0.29 -20.56
CA ASP A 69 -35.61 1.07 -21.79
C ASP A 69 -34.25 1.56 -22.31
N ALA A 70 -34.22 2.15 -23.51
CA ALA A 70 -32.99 2.55 -24.19
C ALA A 70 -32.13 3.55 -23.38
N VAL A 71 -32.74 4.57 -22.77
CA VAL A 71 -32.00 5.60 -22.03
C VAL A 71 -31.49 5.03 -20.71
N THR A 72 -32.32 4.26 -20.00
CA THR A 72 -31.94 3.60 -18.75
C THR A 72 -30.82 2.57 -18.98
N LYS A 73 -30.86 1.82 -20.08
CA LYS A 73 -29.78 0.89 -20.45
C LYS A 73 -28.43 1.57 -20.56
N VAL A 74 -28.34 2.73 -21.23
CA VAL A 74 -27.07 3.46 -21.36
C VAL A 74 -26.55 3.90 -19.99
N ARG A 75 -27.42 4.42 -19.12
CA ARG A 75 -27.03 4.83 -17.75
C ARG A 75 -26.54 3.64 -16.92
N LEU A 76 -27.24 2.51 -16.96
CA LEU A 76 -26.85 1.28 -16.27
C LEU A 76 -25.54 0.70 -16.79
N ILE A 77 -25.29 0.77 -18.11
CA ILE A 77 -24.02 0.38 -18.70
C ILE A 77 -22.89 1.28 -18.19
N GLN A 78 -23.09 2.59 -18.14
CA GLN A 78 -22.10 3.51 -17.60
C GLN A 78 -21.79 3.22 -16.12
N GLU A 79 -22.83 2.97 -15.31
CA GLU A 79 -22.65 2.59 -13.91
C GLU A 79 -21.84 1.29 -13.79
N ARG A 80 -22.18 0.27 -14.60
CA ARG A 80 -21.46 -1.00 -14.65
C ARG A 80 -19.97 -0.81 -14.98
N LEU A 81 -19.65 0.05 -15.95
CA LEU A 81 -18.28 0.35 -16.35
C LEU A 81 -17.51 1.07 -15.23
N ASN A 82 -18.15 2.04 -14.56
CA ASN A 82 -17.57 2.74 -13.42
C ASN A 82 -17.26 1.79 -12.27
N LEU A 83 -18.22 0.92 -11.91
CA LEU A 83 -18.07 -0.08 -10.86
C LEU A 83 -16.99 -1.12 -11.17
N ARG A 84 -16.88 -1.57 -12.42
CA ARG A 84 -15.80 -2.48 -12.84
C ARG A 84 -14.42 -1.83 -12.73
N ARG A 85 -14.30 -0.56 -13.12
CA ARG A 85 -13.07 0.22 -12.97
C ARG A 85 -12.69 0.38 -11.50
N GLU A 86 -13.66 0.71 -10.67
CA GLU A 86 -13.47 0.83 -9.22
C GLU A 86 -12.98 -0.50 -8.62
N LEU A 87 -13.62 -1.62 -8.99
CA LEU A 87 -13.25 -2.95 -8.51
C LEU A 87 -11.84 -3.35 -8.98
N SER A 88 -11.45 -3.03 -10.22
CA SER A 88 -10.09 -3.31 -10.73
C SER A 88 -9.00 -2.51 -10.02
N GLY A 89 -9.32 -1.37 -9.41
CA GLY A 89 -8.39 -0.56 -8.63
C GLY A 89 -8.29 -0.98 -7.16
N MET A 90 -9.17 -1.86 -6.68
CA MET A 90 -9.13 -2.34 -5.30
C MET A 90 -8.14 -3.51 -5.16
N LYS A 91 -7.22 -3.40 -4.19
CA LYS A 91 -6.34 -4.53 -3.86
C LYS A 91 -7.16 -5.71 -3.35
N SER A 92 -6.78 -6.92 -3.79
CA SER A 92 -7.43 -8.15 -3.36
C SER A 92 -7.10 -8.48 -1.89
N LYS A 93 -7.94 -9.28 -1.22
CA LYS A 93 -7.68 -9.72 0.18
C LYS A 93 -6.31 -10.41 0.30
N THR A 94 -5.90 -11.16 -0.72
CA THR A 94 -4.61 -11.87 -0.80
C THR A 94 -3.43 -10.90 -0.98
N GLU A 95 -3.55 -9.86 -1.80
CA GLU A 95 -2.54 -8.81 -1.93
C GLU A 95 -2.35 -8.04 -0.62
N ILE A 96 -3.45 -7.67 0.04
CA ILE A 96 -3.41 -6.99 1.34
C ILE A 96 -2.69 -7.85 2.37
N ALA A 97 -3.03 -9.13 2.46
CA ALA A 97 -2.38 -10.07 3.37
C ALA A 97 -0.88 -10.24 3.05
N THR A 98 -0.52 -10.28 1.77
CA THR A 98 0.89 -10.40 1.34
C THR A 98 1.69 -9.17 1.75
N ALA A 99 1.16 -7.97 1.52
CA ALA A 99 1.79 -6.73 1.91
C ALA A 99 1.92 -6.59 3.44
N GLU A 100 0.90 -7.01 4.21
CA GLU A 100 0.98 -7.06 5.68
C GLU A 100 2.12 -7.99 6.14
N LEU A 101 2.22 -9.19 5.56
CA LEU A 101 3.27 -10.14 5.90
C LEU A 101 4.67 -9.61 5.59
N GLN A 102 4.83 -8.86 4.49
CA GLN A 102 6.09 -8.21 4.17
C GLN A 102 6.39 -7.05 5.12
N PHE A 103 5.40 -6.22 5.42
CA PHE A 103 5.51 -5.13 6.39
C PHE A 103 6.00 -5.64 7.75
N VAL A 104 5.36 -6.69 8.28
CA VAL A 104 5.71 -7.29 9.57
C VAL A 104 7.19 -7.70 9.65
N LYS A 105 7.79 -8.17 8.54
CA LYS A 105 9.20 -8.59 8.50
C LYS A 105 10.19 -7.44 8.63
N VAL A 106 9.83 -6.25 8.16
CA VAL A 106 10.77 -5.11 8.04
C VAL A 106 10.44 -3.93 8.94
N ALA A 107 9.21 -3.85 9.44
CA ALA A 107 8.73 -2.68 10.16
C ALA A 107 9.55 -2.37 11.42
N ARG A 108 10.03 -3.40 12.14
CA ARG A 108 10.85 -3.21 13.34
C ARG A 108 12.23 -2.59 13.04
N SER A 109 12.96 -3.13 12.05
CA SER A 109 14.27 -2.60 11.66
C SER A 109 14.14 -1.20 11.08
N PHE A 110 13.11 -0.98 10.25
CA PHE A 110 12.80 0.32 9.70
C PHE A 110 12.47 1.35 10.80
N SER A 111 11.65 0.98 11.79
CA SER A 111 11.27 1.88 12.88
C SER A 111 12.48 2.30 13.72
N LYS A 112 13.34 1.33 14.10
CA LYS A 112 14.55 1.61 14.88
C LYS A 112 15.56 2.51 14.16
N ARG A 113 15.66 2.40 12.84
CA ARG A 113 16.61 3.22 12.05
C ARG A 113 16.10 4.64 11.81
N ASN A 114 14.79 4.83 11.79
CA ASN A 114 14.15 6.10 11.45
C ASN A 114 13.45 6.75 12.66
N ASP A 115 13.71 6.27 13.88
CA ASP A 115 13.12 6.76 15.13
C ASP A 115 11.58 6.87 15.09
N ILE A 116 10.92 5.85 14.52
CA ILE A 116 9.46 5.81 14.41
C ILE A 116 8.87 5.07 15.61
N THR A 117 8.00 5.75 16.35
CA THR A 117 7.34 5.20 17.54
C THR A 117 6.11 4.37 17.20
N TYR A 118 5.65 3.57 18.17
CA TYR A 118 4.37 2.86 18.08
C TYR A 118 3.21 3.82 17.79
N ASP A 119 3.16 4.97 18.47
CA ASP A 119 2.07 5.94 18.33
C ASP A 119 2.03 6.57 16.94
N ALA A 120 3.18 6.82 16.30
CA ALA A 120 3.24 7.31 14.92
C ALA A 120 2.58 6.33 13.93
N TRP A 121 2.81 5.03 14.10
CA TRP A 121 2.15 4.01 13.27
C TRP A 121 0.64 3.95 13.52
N ARG A 122 0.22 4.10 14.78
CA ARG A 122 -1.18 4.11 15.18
C ARG A 122 -1.91 5.32 14.61
N GLU A 123 -1.30 6.48 14.64
CA GLU A 123 -1.85 7.72 14.07
C GLU A 123 -1.99 7.61 12.54
N PHE A 124 -1.03 6.96 11.87
CA PHE A 124 -1.18 6.65 10.45
C PHE A 124 -2.34 5.67 10.17
N GLY A 125 -2.72 4.83 11.13
CA GLY A 125 -3.83 3.89 11.02
C GLY A 125 -3.41 2.42 10.88
N VAL A 126 -2.15 2.09 11.17
CA VAL A 126 -1.72 0.69 11.30
C VAL A 126 -2.34 0.10 12.56
N THR A 127 -2.90 -1.10 12.47
CA THR A 127 -3.62 -1.70 13.59
C THR A 127 -2.67 -2.25 14.67
N PRO A 128 -3.09 -2.27 15.95
CA PRO A 128 -2.28 -2.83 17.04
C PRO A 128 -1.86 -4.28 16.81
N THR A 129 -2.72 -5.06 16.16
CA THR A 129 -2.47 -6.48 15.86
C THR A 129 -1.30 -6.63 14.89
N VAL A 130 -1.21 -5.77 13.88
CA VAL A 130 -0.09 -5.78 12.91
C VAL A 130 1.19 -5.30 13.57
N LEU A 131 1.13 -4.25 14.38
CA LEU A 131 2.31 -3.76 15.12
C LEU A 131 2.86 -4.79 16.11
N LYS A 132 1.96 -5.48 16.82
CA LYS A 132 2.34 -6.60 17.71
C LYS A 132 3.03 -7.72 16.94
N LYS A 133 2.49 -8.13 15.77
CA LYS A 133 3.14 -9.14 14.90
C LYS A 133 4.52 -8.67 14.44
N ALA A 134 4.70 -7.37 14.19
CA ALA A 134 5.97 -6.76 13.82
C ALA A 134 6.96 -6.61 15.01
N GLY A 135 6.55 -6.93 16.24
CA GLY A 135 7.36 -6.71 17.44
C GLY A 135 7.60 -5.24 17.75
N ILE A 136 6.64 -4.38 17.38
CA ILE A 136 6.59 -2.96 17.74
C ILE A 136 5.54 -2.85 18.83
N GLU A 137 6.01 -2.65 20.06
CA GLU A 137 5.16 -2.54 21.25
C GLU A 137 5.09 -1.08 21.68
N LYS A 138 4.04 -0.77 22.45
CA LYS A 138 3.94 0.53 23.11
C LYS A 138 4.91 0.50 24.31
N ASP A 139 5.73 1.54 24.42
CA ASP A 139 6.57 1.77 25.61
C ASP A 139 5.72 1.95 26.88
#